data_AF-A0A535RS46-F1
#
_entry.id   AF-A0A535RS46-F1
#
_cell.length_a   1.000
_cell.length_b   1.000
_cell.length_c   1.000
_cell.angle_alpha   90.00
_cell.angle_beta   90.00
_cell.angle_gamma   90.00
#
_symmetry.space_group_name_H-M   'P 1'
#
loop_
_entity.id
_entity.type
_entity.pdbx_description
1 polymer ?
#
loop_
_entity_poly.entity_id
_entity_poly.type
_entity_poly.pdbx_seq_one_letter_code
_entity_poly.pdbx_strand_id
1 'polypeptide(L)'
;MSYKQPLSKNQAGVKLTRSDKGKPRLTRRDRDVLRQIGEGTAYCFDQLQGLLARHPDTQSKDPSCSSESRTRALIRRWEQLGLVEYRKILHDEPGWIWLTRKGLYHVGLSARFHEPSLANLEHLFWINETRALIEDTYGSAPGFTWESERQIRATREHLRAQRKKQGKDLWIPDEYRGTHRPDALLRYRTGEEPDAPEIVSAIEVELSEKPYKTWEKIFIELTKYYTTAQYYVYPPIKAPLLKALETFQNGPPEYGEPDRESRQYIYVFDIEERL
;
A
#
# COMPACT_ATOMS: atom_id res chain seq x y z
N MET A 1 -5.88 -44.10 59.27
CA MET A 1 -6.67 -43.54 58.15
C MET A 1 -6.56 -42.03 58.23
N SER A 2 -5.69 -41.44 57.42
CA SER A 2 -5.28 -40.03 57.54
C SER A 2 -6.13 -39.16 56.60
N TYR A 3 -6.76 -38.14 57.17
CA TYR A 3 -7.66 -37.21 56.50
C TYR A 3 -6.87 -36.27 55.57
N LYS A 4 -7.35 -36.12 54.32
CA LYS A 4 -6.86 -35.14 53.35
C LYS A 4 -7.18 -33.71 53.83
N GLN A 5 -6.17 -32.87 53.98
CA GLN A 5 -6.35 -31.42 53.96
C GLN A 5 -6.41 -30.92 52.51
N PRO A 6 -7.34 -30.01 52.16
CA PRO A 6 -7.37 -29.41 50.83
C PRO A 6 -6.32 -28.30 50.71
N LEU A 7 -5.55 -28.33 49.62
CA LEU A 7 -4.63 -27.26 49.24
C LEU A 7 -5.41 -25.99 48.88
N SER A 8 -5.06 -24.91 49.56
CA SER A 8 -5.59 -23.56 49.40
C SER A 8 -5.38 -23.02 47.98
N LYS A 9 -6.48 -22.56 47.36
CA LYS A 9 -6.49 -21.66 46.21
C LYS A 9 -6.15 -20.25 46.69
N ASN A 10 -5.03 -19.69 46.22
CA ASN A 10 -4.90 -18.29 45.76
C ASN A 10 -3.43 -17.87 45.73
N GLN A 11 -2.78 -18.05 44.58
CA GLN A 11 -1.72 -17.16 44.16
C GLN A 11 -2.18 -16.48 42.88
N ALA A 12 -2.95 -15.41 43.05
CA ALA A 12 -3.19 -14.46 41.98
C ALA A 12 -1.83 -13.89 41.58
N GLY A 13 -1.31 -14.35 40.43
CA GLY A 13 -0.06 -13.87 39.87
C GLY A 13 -0.11 -12.35 39.76
N VAL A 14 0.79 -11.68 40.48
CA VAL A 14 1.01 -10.25 40.34
C VAL A 14 1.36 -10.02 38.88
N LYS A 15 0.44 -9.41 38.12
CA LYS A 15 0.74 -8.94 36.76
C LYS A 15 1.85 -7.90 36.89
N LEU A 16 3.08 -8.32 36.65
CA LEU A 16 4.25 -7.46 36.57
C LEU A 16 3.91 -6.32 35.62
N THR A 17 3.84 -5.12 36.18
CA THR A 17 3.63 -3.91 35.39
C THR A 17 4.85 -3.75 34.50
N ARG A 18 4.62 -3.53 33.21
CA ARG A 18 5.71 -3.35 32.26
C ARG A 18 6.55 -2.14 32.67
N SER A 19 7.87 -2.26 32.52
CA SER A 19 8.86 -1.25 32.92
C SER A 19 8.73 0.09 32.19
N ASP A 20 7.93 0.16 31.13
CA ASP A 20 7.65 1.33 30.30
C ASP A 20 6.34 2.06 30.68
N LYS A 21 5.72 1.70 31.81
CA LYS A 21 4.48 2.35 32.29
C LYS A 21 4.66 3.87 32.37
N GLY A 22 3.95 4.61 31.52
CA GLY A 22 3.95 6.08 31.46
C GLY A 22 4.90 6.71 30.43
N LYS A 23 5.77 5.93 29.75
CA LYS A 23 6.62 6.42 28.65
C LYS A 23 6.58 5.42 27.50
N PRO A 24 5.54 5.47 26.63
CA PRO A 24 5.39 4.50 25.56
C PRO A 24 6.62 4.48 24.66
N ARG A 25 7.26 3.32 24.54
CA ARG A 25 8.37 3.11 23.59
C ARG A 25 7.83 2.49 22.32
N LEU A 26 8.18 3.07 21.17
CA LEU A 26 7.89 2.49 19.87
C LEU A 26 8.88 1.35 19.60
N THR A 27 8.33 0.21 19.22
CA THR A 27 9.12 -0.93 18.74
C THR A 27 9.47 -0.76 17.26
N ARG A 28 10.31 -1.65 16.72
CA ARG A 28 10.56 -1.73 15.27
C ARG A 28 9.26 -1.93 14.50
N ARG A 29 8.47 -2.95 14.85
CA ARG A 29 7.11 -3.16 14.31
C ARG A 29 6.25 -1.91 14.32
N ASP A 30 6.27 -1.14 15.40
CA ASP A 30 5.45 0.08 15.45
C ASP A 30 5.90 1.09 14.40
N ARG A 31 7.21 1.27 14.19
CA ARG A 31 7.74 2.16 13.15
C ARG A 31 7.43 1.66 11.75
N ASP A 32 7.61 0.37 11.50
CA ASP A 32 7.42 -0.24 10.18
C ASP A 32 5.94 -0.16 9.78
N VAL A 33 5.02 -0.50 10.69
CA VAL A 33 3.57 -0.38 10.47
C VAL A 33 3.12 1.08 10.34
N LEU A 34 3.60 2.00 11.19
CA LEU A 34 3.28 3.41 11.05
C LEU A 34 3.77 3.96 9.70
N ARG A 35 4.96 3.55 9.25
CA ARG A 35 5.48 3.95 7.93
C ARG A 35 4.55 3.49 6.82
N GLN A 36 4.12 2.23 6.83
CA GLN A 36 3.20 1.68 5.83
C GLN A 36 1.84 2.39 5.83
N ILE A 37 1.29 2.74 7.01
CA ILE A 37 0.09 3.59 7.10
C ILE A 37 0.33 4.95 6.43
N GLY A 38 1.49 5.57 6.67
CA GLY A 38 1.85 6.85 6.07
C GLY A 38 2.02 6.78 4.55
N GLU A 39 2.57 5.68 4.03
CA GLU A 39 2.70 5.40 2.59
C GLU A 39 1.32 5.19 1.93
N GLY A 40 0.42 4.44 2.58
CA GLY A 40 -0.95 4.18 2.09
C GLY A 40 -1.98 5.27 2.39
N THR A 41 -1.57 6.39 3.00
CA THR A 41 -2.44 7.48 3.48
C THR A 41 -3.32 7.12 4.68
N ALA A 42 -4.13 6.08 4.58
CA ALA A 42 -4.97 5.60 5.65
C ALA A 42 -5.19 4.09 5.52
N TYR A 43 -5.44 3.43 6.65
CA TYR A 43 -5.80 2.02 6.71
C TYR A 43 -7.11 1.84 7.47
N CYS A 44 -7.95 0.94 6.98
CA CYS A 44 -9.13 0.50 7.73
C CYS A 44 -8.68 -0.41 8.91
N PHE A 45 -9.49 -0.48 9.97
CA PHE A 45 -9.15 -1.21 11.19
C PHE A 45 -8.79 -2.68 10.94
N ASP A 46 -9.55 -3.36 10.08
CA ASP A 46 -9.36 -4.78 9.78
C ASP A 46 -8.06 -4.99 8.97
N GLN A 47 -7.77 -4.09 8.03
CA GLN A 47 -6.51 -4.07 7.28
C GLN A 47 -5.31 -3.84 8.20
N LEU A 48 -5.45 -2.98 9.21
CA LEU A 48 -4.43 -2.81 10.24
C LEU A 48 -4.21 -4.09 11.05
N GLN A 49 -5.27 -4.87 11.34
CA GLN A 49 -5.11 -6.16 12.02
C GLN A 49 -4.29 -7.14 11.18
N GLY A 50 -4.56 -7.21 9.86
CA GLY A 50 -3.78 -8.03 8.93
C GLY A 50 -2.33 -7.56 8.82
N LEU A 51 -2.11 -6.26 8.67
CA LEU A 51 -0.77 -5.66 8.62
C LEU A 51 0.04 -5.96 9.89
N LEU A 52 -0.58 -5.85 11.07
CA LEU A 52 0.05 -6.20 12.33
C LEU A 52 0.36 -7.70 12.43
N ALA A 53 -0.50 -8.56 11.91
CA ALA A 53 -0.34 -10.02 11.96
C ALA A 53 0.80 -10.50 11.07
N ARG A 54 0.92 -9.95 9.86
CA ARG A 54 1.96 -10.30 8.88
C ARG A 54 3.35 -9.77 9.22
N HIS A 55 3.46 -8.79 10.12
CA HIS A 55 4.76 -8.22 10.46
C HIS A 55 5.69 -9.28 11.10
N PRO A 56 6.97 -9.43 10.67
CA PRO A 56 7.89 -10.48 11.14
C PRO A 56 8.09 -10.54 12.65
N ASP A 57 8.13 -9.38 13.32
CA ASP A 57 8.27 -9.28 14.79
C ASP A 57 6.97 -9.63 15.56
N THR A 58 5.87 -9.99 14.87
CA THR A 58 4.61 -10.33 15.51
C THR A 58 4.51 -11.85 15.73
N GLN A 59 4.42 -12.26 16.99
CA GLN A 59 4.07 -13.63 17.38
C GLN A 59 2.54 -13.85 17.34
N SER A 60 1.89 -13.59 16.20
CA SER A 60 0.46 -13.89 16.08
C SER A 60 0.29 -15.39 15.90
N LYS A 61 -0.73 -15.97 16.55
CA LYS A 61 -1.12 -17.37 16.31
C LYS A 61 -1.87 -17.50 14.98
N ASP A 62 -2.52 -16.43 14.56
CA ASP A 62 -3.21 -16.31 13.29
C ASP A 62 -2.43 -15.31 12.41
N PRO A 63 -1.83 -15.75 11.30
CA PRO A 63 -1.07 -14.87 10.41
C PRO A 63 -1.97 -13.90 9.63
N SER A 64 -3.29 -14.15 9.59
CA SER A 64 -4.26 -13.31 8.87
C SER A 64 -4.73 -12.11 9.70
N CYS A 65 -4.75 -12.20 11.03
CA CYS A 65 -5.37 -11.18 11.87
C CYS A 65 -4.80 -11.09 13.30
N SER A 66 -4.43 -9.88 13.74
CA SER A 66 -4.10 -9.59 15.14
C SER A 66 -5.38 -9.35 15.94
N SER A 67 -5.41 -9.72 17.23
CA SER A 67 -6.61 -9.53 18.06
C SER A 67 -7.05 -8.06 18.15
N GLU A 68 -8.36 -7.82 18.10
CA GLU A 68 -8.92 -6.47 18.16
C GLU A 68 -8.45 -5.68 19.39
N SER A 69 -8.44 -6.34 20.56
CA SER A 69 -8.05 -5.72 21.82
C SER A 69 -6.59 -5.24 21.80
N ARG A 70 -5.70 -6.03 21.18
CA ARG A 70 -4.29 -5.67 21.00
C ARG A 70 -4.15 -4.52 20.01
N THR A 71 -4.88 -4.57 18.90
CA THR A 71 -4.88 -3.52 17.87
C THR A 71 -5.37 -2.19 18.44
N ARG A 72 -6.50 -2.17 19.15
CA ARG A 72 -7.03 -0.97 19.84
C ARG A 72 -6.05 -0.41 20.88
N ALA A 73 -5.34 -1.26 21.61
CA ALA A 73 -4.31 -0.82 22.56
C ALA A 73 -3.12 -0.13 21.87
N LEU A 74 -2.72 -0.61 20.68
CA LEU A 74 -1.67 0.02 19.87
C LEU A 74 -2.12 1.37 19.32
N ILE A 75 -3.31 1.44 18.75
CA ILE A 75 -3.91 2.69 18.26
C ILE A 75 -3.92 3.74 19.36
N ARG A 76 -4.50 3.44 20.53
CA ARG A 76 -4.56 4.38 21.66
C ARG A 76 -3.17 4.87 22.08
N ARG A 77 -2.18 3.99 22.07
CA ARG A 77 -0.79 4.35 22.41
C ARG A 77 -0.18 5.28 21.36
N TRP A 78 -0.43 5.05 20.07
CA TRP A 78 0.03 5.93 18.99
C TRP A 78 -0.70 7.28 18.99
N GLU A 79 -1.98 7.32 19.33
CA GLU A 79 -2.76 8.55 19.54
C GLU A 79 -2.23 9.36 20.74
N GLN A 80 -1.91 8.70 21.86
CA GLN A 80 -1.28 9.34 23.02
C GLN A 80 0.09 9.96 22.70
N LEU A 81 0.82 9.38 21.74
CA LEU A 81 2.06 9.94 21.23
C LEU A 81 1.83 11.06 20.18
N GLY A 82 0.58 11.29 19.77
CA GLY A 82 0.20 12.26 18.75
C GLY A 82 0.65 11.89 17.34
N LEU A 83 0.91 10.60 17.08
CA LEU A 83 1.44 10.12 15.80
C LEU A 83 0.34 9.79 14.80
N VAL A 84 -0.85 9.42 15.28
CA VAL A 84 -1.97 8.98 14.44
C VAL A 84 -3.26 9.62 14.93
N GLU A 85 -4.25 9.61 14.05
CA GLU A 85 -5.66 9.79 14.39
C GLU A 85 -6.43 8.54 13.96
N TYR A 86 -7.40 8.12 14.77
CA TYR A 86 -8.32 7.04 14.43
C TYR A 86 -9.77 7.51 14.58
N ARG A 87 -10.59 7.32 13.54
CA ARG A 87 -12.01 7.71 13.57
C ARG A 87 -12.89 6.70 12.84
N LYS A 88 -14.10 6.48 13.37
CA LYS A 88 -15.18 5.90 12.57
C LYS A 88 -15.79 7.02 11.73
N ILE A 89 -15.71 6.89 10.41
CA ILE A 89 -16.27 7.88 9.48
C ILE A 89 -17.74 7.55 9.20
N LEU A 90 -18.05 6.26 8.97
CA LEU A 90 -19.39 5.73 8.87
C LEU A 90 -19.74 4.87 10.11
N HIS A 91 -21.00 4.89 10.54
CA HIS A 91 -21.43 4.25 11.79
C HIS A 91 -21.27 2.72 11.74
N ASP A 92 -21.62 2.11 10.60
CA ASP A 92 -21.67 0.64 10.43
C ASP A 92 -20.38 0.05 9.85
N GLU A 93 -19.38 0.88 9.57
CA GLU A 93 -18.10 0.45 9.02
C GLU A 93 -16.99 0.46 10.07
N PRO A 94 -15.89 -0.28 9.87
CA PRO A 94 -14.72 -0.18 10.74
C PRO A 94 -14.11 1.22 10.69
N GLY A 95 -13.37 1.58 11.74
CA GLY A 95 -12.71 2.88 11.78
C GLY A 95 -11.46 2.92 10.91
N TRP A 96 -11.05 4.13 10.56
CA TRP A 96 -9.88 4.42 9.75
C TRP A 96 -8.79 5.06 10.60
N ILE A 97 -7.54 4.70 10.32
CA ILE A 97 -6.34 5.27 10.94
C ILE A 97 -5.47 5.95 9.89
N TRP A 98 -4.92 7.12 10.21
CA TRP A 98 -3.93 7.81 9.38
C TRP A 98 -2.90 8.53 10.25
N LEU A 99 -1.74 8.87 9.67
CA LEU A 99 -0.70 9.60 10.38
C LEU A 99 -1.02 11.09 10.49
N THR A 100 -0.72 11.68 11.64
CA THR A 100 -0.64 13.15 11.78
C THR A 100 0.60 13.69 11.06
N ARG A 101 0.74 15.02 10.98
CA ARG A 101 2.00 15.67 10.55
C ARG A 101 3.20 15.18 11.38
N LYS A 102 3.02 15.05 12.70
CA LYS A 102 4.04 14.54 13.61
C LYS A 102 4.36 13.07 13.31
N GLY A 103 3.34 12.26 13.02
CA GLY A 103 3.50 10.87 12.59
C GLY A 103 4.34 10.75 11.33
N LEU A 104 3.99 11.49 10.26
CA LEU A 104 4.72 11.48 8.99
C LEU A 104 6.19 11.87 9.17
N TYR A 105 6.45 12.95 9.92
CA TYR A 105 7.81 13.36 10.25
C TYR A 105 8.56 12.27 11.02
N HIS A 106 7.90 11.63 11.99
CA HIS A 106 8.51 10.59 12.82
C HIS A 106 8.96 9.37 12.01
N VAL A 107 8.22 8.99 10.97
CA VAL A 107 8.58 7.86 10.08
C VAL A 107 9.43 8.27 8.88
N GLY A 108 9.85 9.54 8.81
CA GLY A 108 10.73 10.06 7.77
C GLY A 108 10.07 10.21 6.40
N LEU A 109 8.74 10.32 6.34
CA LEU A 109 8.02 10.54 5.07
C LEU A 109 7.88 12.03 4.81
N SER A 110 8.38 12.47 3.65
CA SER A 110 8.26 13.86 3.15
C SER A 110 6.90 14.16 2.51
N ALA A 111 5.99 13.18 2.50
CA ALA A 111 4.68 13.33 1.88
C ALA A 111 3.80 14.33 2.64
N ARG A 112 2.97 15.08 1.90
CA ARG A 112 2.04 16.05 2.49
C ARG A 112 1.03 15.35 3.40
N PHE A 113 0.72 15.99 4.54
CA PHE A 113 -0.37 15.53 5.39
C PHE A 113 -1.70 15.66 4.67
N HIS A 114 -2.52 14.61 4.76
CA HIS A 114 -3.87 14.56 4.23
C HIS A 114 -4.74 13.75 5.19
N GLU A 115 -5.88 14.32 5.57
CA GLU A 115 -6.95 13.57 6.23
C GLU A 115 -7.75 12.87 5.13
N PRO A 116 -8.01 11.55 5.23
CA PRO A 116 -8.71 10.82 4.18
C PRO A 116 -10.15 11.33 4.05
N SER A 117 -10.53 11.71 2.84
CA SER A 117 -11.92 12.07 2.52
C SER A 117 -12.79 10.83 2.33
N LEU A 118 -14.07 10.91 2.70
CA LEU A 118 -15.06 9.84 2.51
C LEU A 118 -15.04 9.25 1.09
N ALA A 119 -14.98 10.11 0.06
CA ALA A 119 -14.98 9.71 -1.35
C ALA A 119 -13.78 8.84 -1.77
N ASN A 120 -12.69 8.83 -0.99
CA ASN A 120 -11.48 8.08 -1.31
C ASN A 120 -11.33 6.81 -0.47
N LEU A 121 -12.17 6.58 0.54
CA LEU A 121 -11.98 5.46 1.47
C LEU A 121 -12.04 4.10 0.76
N GLU A 122 -13.01 3.91 -0.13
CA GLU A 122 -13.13 2.67 -0.89
C GLU A 122 -11.91 2.42 -1.78
N HIS A 123 -11.41 3.47 -2.46
CA HIS A 123 -10.19 3.39 -3.27
C HIS A 123 -8.96 3.06 -2.42
N LEU A 124 -8.80 3.72 -1.27
CA LEU A 124 -7.71 3.45 -0.33
C LEU A 124 -7.79 2.03 0.24
N PHE A 125 -9.00 1.52 0.52
CA PHE A 125 -9.21 0.16 0.98
C PHE A 125 -8.64 -0.82 -0.06
N TRP A 126 -9.06 -0.69 -1.31
CA TRP A 126 -8.66 -1.57 -2.38
C TRP A 126 -7.18 -1.45 -2.77
N ILE A 127 -6.57 -0.26 -2.67
CA ILE A 127 -5.11 -0.09 -2.78
C ILE A 127 -4.37 -0.87 -1.69
N ASN A 128 -4.85 -0.82 -0.44
CA ASN A 128 -4.20 -1.50 0.66
C ASN A 128 -4.31 -3.04 0.55
N GLU A 129 -5.45 -3.55 0.09
CA GLU A 129 -5.61 -4.98 -0.21
C GLU A 129 -4.71 -5.41 -1.38
N THR A 130 -4.67 -4.61 -2.44
CA THR A 130 -3.78 -4.83 -3.60
C THR A 130 -2.31 -4.84 -3.19
N ARG A 131 -1.89 -3.91 -2.31
CA ARG A 131 -0.53 -3.90 -1.76
C ARG A 131 -0.24 -5.19 -0.98
N ALA A 132 -1.17 -5.63 -0.13
CA ALA A 132 -1.00 -6.87 0.64
C ALA A 132 -0.84 -8.09 -0.28
N LEU A 133 -1.65 -8.16 -1.34
CA LEU A 133 -1.56 -9.18 -2.39
C LEU A 133 -0.21 -9.16 -3.10
N ILE A 134 0.26 -7.98 -3.49
CA ILE A 134 1.54 -7.81 -4.19
C ILE A 134 2.71 -8.15 -3.27
N GLU A 135 2.66 -7.76 -1.99
CA GLU A 135 3.67 -8.15 -1.00
C GLU A 135 3.70 -9.67 -0.79
N ASP A 136 2.56 -10.35 -0.79
CA ASP A 136 2.50 -11.82 -0.71
C ASP A 136 3.07 -12.49 -1.99
N THR A 137 2.79 -11.93 -3.16
CA THR A 137 3.17 -12.51 -4.45
C THR A 137 4.64 -12.24 -4.80
N TYR A 138 5.11 -11.02 -4.56
CA TYR A 138 6.40 -10.53 -5.03
C TYR A 138 7.36 -10.15 -3.89
N GLY A 139 6.95 -10.19 -2.62
CA GLY A 139 7.76 -9.70 -1.50
C GLY A 139 9.08 -10.43 -1.28
N SER A 140 9.20 -11.66 -1.79
CA SER A 140 10.46 -12.43 -1.80
C SER A 140 11.31 -12.20 -3.06
N ALA A 141 10.79 -11.50 -4.07
CA ALA A 141 11.52 -11.23 -5.30
C ALA A 141 12.73 -10.31 -5.04
N PRO A 142 13.89 -10.55 -5.66
CA PRO A 142 15.07 -9.73 -5.45
C PRO A 142 14.81 -8.26 -5.83
N GLY A 143 15.17 -7.33 -4.94
CA GLY A 143 14.94 -5.90 -5.19
C GLY A 143 13.45 -5.48 -5.14
N PHE A 144 12.57 -6.29 -4.55
CA PHE A 144 11.18 -5.91 -4.31
C PHE A 144 11.09 -4.53 -3.64
N THR A 145 10.37 -3.61 -4.28
CA THR A 145 9.99 -2.32 -3.70
C THR A 145 8.57 -1.93 -4.08
N TRP A 146 7.91 -1.25 -3.16
CA TRP A 146 6.60 -0.63 -3.35
C TRP A 146 6.73 0.88 -3.15
N GLU A 147 6.24 1.67 -4.12
CA GLU A 147 6.12 3.12 -4.02
C GLU A 147 4.66 3.53 -4.25
N SER A 148 4.01 4.13 -3.25
CA SER A 148 2.61 4.54 -3.37
C SER A 148 2.42 5.83 -4.20
N GLU A 149 1.21 6.09 -4.69
CA GLU A 149 0.82 7.29 -5.44
C GLU A 149 1.37 8.60 -4.83
N ARG A 150 1.29 8.74 -3.50
CA ARG A 150 1.77 9.94 -2.79
C ARG A 150 3.30 10.03 -2.72
N GLN A 151 4.00 8.90 -2.72
CA GLN A 151 5.46 8.88 -2.83
C GLN A 151 5.87 9.25 -4.25
N ILE A 152 5.24 8.66 -5.27
CA ILE A 152 5.45 9.03 -6.68
C ILE A 152 5.25 10.52 -6.88
N ARG A 153 4.17 11.09 -6.30
CA ARG A 153 3.91 12.53 -6.34
C ARG A 153 5.04 13.34 -5.70
N ALA A 154 5.49 12.97 -4.50
CA ALA A 154 6.58 13.65 -3.82
C ALA A 154 7.90 13.58 -4.62
N THR A 155 8.20 12.41 -5.20
CA THR A 155 9.36 12.18 -6.07
C THR A 155 9.28 13.05 -7.33
N ARG A 156 8.14 13.08 -8.02
CA ARG A 156 7.92 13.96 -9.19
C ARG A 156 8.06 15.43 -8.84
N GLU A 157 7.51 15.87 -7.70
CA GLU A 157 7.67 17.26 -7.22
C GLU A 157 9.15 17.60 -6.97
N HIS A 158 9.89 16.69 -6.34
CA HIS A 158 11.31 16.85 -6.08
C HIS A 158 12.15 16.94 -7.36
N LEU A 159 11.95 16.01 -8.30
CA LEU A 159 12.66 15.98 -9.58
C LEU A 159 12.35 17.23 -10.43
N ARG A 160 11.10 17.70 -10.44
CA ARG A 160 10.72 18.97 -11.10
C ARG A 160 11.43 20.17 -10.48
N ALA A 161 11.52 20.22 -9.15
CA ALA A 161 12.24 21.28 -8.45
C ALA A 161 13.75 21.26 -8.75
N GLN A 162 14.37 20.07 -8.83
CA GLN A 162 15.76 19.92 -9.23
C GLN A 162 15.99 20.36 -10.69
N ARG A 163 15.12 19.92 -11.62
CA ARG A 163 15.22 20.30 -13.04
C ARG A 163 15.11 21.81 -13.25
N LYS A 164 14.27 22.49 -12.46
CA LYS A 164 14.20 23.96 -12.49
C LYS A 164 15.52 24.63 -12.08
N LYS A 165 16.30 24.00 -11.19
CA LYS A 165 17.59 24.51 -10.71
C LYS A 165 18.77 24.14 -11.61
N GLN A 166 18.79 22.91 -12.13
CA GLN A 166 19.93 22.34 -12.86
C GLN A 166 19.79 22.43 -14.39
N GLY A 167 18.62 22.84 -14.89
CA GLY A 167 18.36 22.94 -16.32
C GLY A 167 17.64 21.74 -16.90
N LYS A 168 17.31 21.81 -18.20
CA LYS A 168 16.46 20.82 -18.88
C LYS A 168 17.13 19.46 -19.07
N ASP A 169 18.45 19.40 -18.93
CA ASP A 169 19.31 18.22 -19.17
C ASP A 169 19.35 17.25 -17.99
N LEU A 170 18.76 17.60 -16.85
CA LEU A 170 18.61 16.66 -15.75
C LEU A 170 17.81 15.45 -16.23
N TRP A 171 18.47 14.29 -16.24
CA TRP A 171 17.84 13.01 -16.54
C TRP A 171 16.80 12.69 -15.46
N ILE A 172 15.60 12.32 -15.91
CA ILE A 172 14.49 11.88 -15.07
C ILE A 172 14.21 10.42 -15.45
N PRO A 173 14.07 9.49 -14.50
CA PRO A 173 13.62 8.12 -14.81
C PRO A 173 12.25 8.11 -15.50
N ASP A 174 12.02 7.18 -16.42
CA ASP A 174 10.85 7.18 -17.31
C ASP A 174 9.51 7.12 -16.56
N GLU A 175 9.42 6.33 -15.49
CA GLU A 175 8.28 6.20 -14.58
C GLU A 175 7.81 7.54 -13.94
N TYR A 176 8.70 8.54 -13.89
CA TYR A 176 8.39 9.87 -13.36
C TYR A 176 8.13 10.93 -14.44
N ARG A 177 8.20 10.56 -15.73
CA ARG A 177 7.99 11.47 -16.87
C ARG A 177 6.52 11.59 -17.28
N GLY A 178 5.72 10.55 -17.07
CA GLY A 178 4.30 10.51 -17.43
C GLY A 178 3.44 11.60 -16.78
N THR A 179 2.38 12.00 -17.46
CA THR A 179 1.31 12.85 -16.91
C THR A 179 0.41 12.02 -16.03
N HIS A 180 0.00 10.84 -16.50
CA HIS A 180 -0.71 9.86 -15.70
C HIS A 180 0.15 9.42 -14.52
N ARG A 181 -0.48 9.22 -13.37
CA ARG A 181 0.18 8.77 -12.15
C ARG A 181 -0.53 7.49 -11.71
N PRO A 182 0.16 6.34 -11.71
CA PRO A 182 -0.44 5.11 -11.23
C PRO A 182 -0.68 5.17 -9.73
N ASP A 183 -1.53 4.28 -9.23
CA ASP A 183 -1.82 4.15 -7.80
C ASP A 183 -0.60 3.66 -7.02
N ALA A 184 0.27 2.88 -7.65
CA ALA A 184 1.59 2.53 -7.12
C ALA A 184 2.60 2.12 -8.21
N LEU A 185 3.87 2.07 -7.82
CA LEU A 185 4.93 1.39 -8.56
C LEU A 185 5.38 0.15 -7.78
N LEU A 186 5.49 -0.95 -8.51
CA LEU A 186 6.15 -2.17 -8.07
C LEU A 186 7.47 -2.29 -8.82
N ARG A 187 8.57 -2.53 -8.10
CA ARG A 187 9.82 -2.96 -8.72
C ARG A 187 10.27 -4.28 -8.16
N TYR A 188 10.89 -5.09 -9.00
CA TYR A 188 11.60 -6.31 -8.62
C TYR A 188 12.53 -6.72 -9.75
N ARG A 189 13.48 -7.60 -9.48
CA ARG A 189 14.34 -8.23 -10.48
C ARG A 189 13.86 -9.65 -10.76
N THR A 190 14.02 -10.10 -12.00
CA THR A 190 13.62 -11.46 -12.43
C THR A 190 14.54 -12.56 -11.90
N GLY A 191 15.68 -12.19 -11.30
CA GLY A 191 16.64 -13.11 -10.69
C GLY A 191 17.55 -12.38 -9.70
N GLU A 192 18.38 -13.15 -8.98
CA GLU A 192 19.32 -12.59 -7.99
C GLU A 192 20.58 -11.99 -8.62
N GLU A 193 20.90 -12.40 -9.85
CA GLU A 193 22.10 -12.01 -10.57
C GLU A 193 22.21 -10.48 -10.75
N PRO A 194 23.42 -9.91 -10.76
CA PRO A 194 23.62 -8.46 -10.86
C PRO A 194 23.04 -7.83 -12.13
N ASP A 195 22.96 -8.57 -13.23
CA ASP A 195 22.47 -8.17 -14.54
C ASP A 195 21.02 -8.63 -14.81
N ALA A 196 20.37 -9.28 -13.84
CA ALA A 196 18.98 -9.66 -13.96
C ALA A 196 18.09 -8.44 -14.24
N PRO A 197 17.25 -8.46 -15.29
CA PRO A 197 16.38 -7.35 -15.63
C PRO A 197 15.54 -6.87 -14.44
N GLU A 198 15.52 -5.56 -14.22
CA GLU A 198 14.54 -4.92 -13.34
C GLU A 198 13.21 -4.77 -14.08
N ILE A 199 12.14 -5.23 -13.45
CA ILE A 199 10.77 -4.97 -13.87
C ILE A 199 10.27 -3.78 -13.07
N VAL A 200 9.80 -2.75 -13.77
CA VAL A 200 9.09 -1.61 -13.18
C VAL A 200 7.64 -1.69 -13.65
N SER A 201 6.74 -2.11 -12.76
CA SER A 201 5.32 -2.26 -13.05
C SER A 201 4.53 -1.09 -12.50
N ALA A 202 3.71 -0.45 -13.32
CA ALA A 202 2.63 0.41 -12.84
C ALA A 202 1.50 -0.45 -12.27
N ILE A 203 0.95 -0.05 -11.14
CA ILE A 203 -0.20 -0.69 -10.50
C ILE A 203 -1.39 0.26 -10.57
N GLU A 204 -2.51 -0.23 -11.08
CA GLU A 204 -3.78 0.50 -11.20
C GLU A 204 -4.87 -0.27 -10.47
N VAL A 205 -5.57 0.40 -9.56
CA VAL A 205 -6.78 -0.13 -8.92
C VAL A 205 -7.95 0.54 -9.60
N GLU A 206 -8.76 -0.22 -10.34
CA GLU A 206 -9.86 0.36 -11.11
C GLU A 206 -11.20 -0.05 -10.51
N LEU A 207 -11.93 0.93 -9.99
CA LEU A 207 -13.23 0.74 -9.32
C LEU A 207 -14.40 1.31 -10.13
N SER A 208 -14.12 2.11 -11.15
CA SER A 208 -15.14 2.82 -11.92
C SER A 208 -14.86 2.78 -13.42
N GLU A 209 -15.91 2.65 -14.22
CA GLU A 209 -15.79 2.68 -15.67
C GLU A 209 -15.35 4.07 -16.15
N LYS A 210 -14.54 4.10 -17.21
CA LYS A 210 -14.11 5.31 -17.89
C LYS A 210 -14.43 5.22 -19.37
N PRO A 211 -14.64 6.35 -20.07
CA PRO A 211 -14.70 6.34 -21.51
C PRO A 211 -13.44 5.74 -22.12
N TYR A 212 -13.57 4.98 -23.21
CA TYR A 212 -12.44 4.34 -23.91
C TYR A 212 -11.29 5.33 -24.19
N LYS A 213 -11.58 6.56 -24.62
CA LYS A 213 -10.56 7.58 -24.89
C LYS A 213 -9.76 8.03 -23.66
N THR A 214 -10.29 7.84 -22.46
CA THR A 214 -9.54 8.05 -21.23
C THR A 214 -8.61 6.87 -20.97
N TRP A 215 -9.12 5.64 -21.07
CA TRP A 215 -8.29 4.43 -20.91
C TRP A 215 -7.19 4.33 -21.95
N GLU A 216 -7.47 4.59 -23.23
CA GLU A 216 -6.49 4.59 -24.31
C GLU A 216 -5.30 5.52 -24.00
N LYS A 217 -5.56 6.75 -23.53
CA LYS A 217 -4.49 7.67 -23.11
C LYS A 217 -3.66 7.13 -21.96
N ILE A 218 -4.30 6.49 -20.98
CA ILE A 218 -3.62 5.87 -19.84
C ILE A 218 -2.78 4.69 -20.34
N PHE A 219 -3.34 3.78 -21.13
CA PHE A 219 -2.62 2.62 -21.66
C PHE A 219 -1.39 3.02 -22.48
N ILE A 220 -1.49 4.07 -23.31
CA ILE A 220 -0.36 4.63 -24.06
C ILE A 220 0.73 5.12 -23.11
N GLU A 221 0.38 5.88 -22.07
CA GLU A 221 1.38 6.35 -21.11
C GLU A 221 2.00 5.20 -20.31
N LEU A 222 1.20 4.21 -19.92
CA LEU A 222 1.67 3.08 -19.12
C LEU A 222 2.65 2.20 -19.92
N THR A 223 2.29 1.85 -21.15
CA THR A 223 3.15 1.02 -22.02
C THR A 223 4.38 1.76 -22.54
N LYS A 224 4.42 3.08 -22.41
CA LYS A 224 5.58 3.90 -22.79
C LYS A 224 6.62 4.04 -21.69
N TYR A 225 6.21 4.09 -20.42
CA TYR A 225 7.08 4.48 -19.30
C TYR A 225 7.36 3.37 -18.29
N TYR A 226 6.68 2.23 -18.41
CA TYR A 226 6.82 1.11 -17.48
C TYR A 226 7.07 -0.18 -18.25
N THR A 227 7.75 -1.14 -17.62
CA THR A 227 7.98 -2.47 -18.19
C THR A 227 6.66 -3.21 -18.38
N THR A 228 5.76 -3.09 -17.39
CA THR A 228 4.42 -3.68 -17.41
C THR A 228 3.42 -2.77 -16.70
N ALA A 229 2.13 -3.01 -16.95
CA ALA A 229 1.04 -2.45 -16.16
C ALA A 229 0.15 -3.57 -15.61
N GLN A 230 -0.24 -3.48 -14.35
CA GLN A 230 -1.14 -4.42 -13.70
C GLN A 230 -2.38 -3.69 -13.21
N TYR A 231 -3.52 -4.04 -13.77
CA TYR A 231 -4.84 -3.55 -13.37
C TYR A 231 -5.49 -4.55 -12.42
N TYR A 232 -5.87 -4.08 -11.25
CA TYR A 232 -6.70 -4.80 -10.29
C TYR A 232 -8.09 -4.20 -10.33
N VAL A 233 -9.04 -4.96 -10.88
CA VAL A 233 -10.29 -4.40 -11.39
C VAL A 233 -11.48 -4.92 -10.61
N TYR A 234 -12.36 -4.01 -10.21
CA TYR A 234 -13.62 -4.34 -9.56
C TYR A 234 -14.53 -5.10 -10.54
N PRO A 235 -15.14 -6.25 -10.15
CA PRO A 235 -15.79 -7.15 -11.10
C PRO A 235 -16.82 -6.49 -12.04
N PRO A 236 -17.68 -5.56 -11.58
CA PRO A 236 -18.66 -4.89 -12.44
C PRO A 236 -18.07 -4.16 -13.66
N ILE A 237 -16.81 -3.73 -13.60
CA ILE A 237 -16.17 -2.97 -14.67
C ILE A 237 -15.07 -3.77 -15.42
N LYS A 238 -14.84 -5.03 -15.04
CA LYS A 238 -13.85 -5.91 -15.66
C LYS A 238 -14.12 -6.12 -17.14
N ALA A 239 -15.37 -6.42 -17.50
CA ALA A 239 -15.78 -6.64 -18.88
C ALA A 239 -15.58 -5.42 -19.79
N PRO A 240 -16.06 -4.20 -19.45
CA PRO A 240 -15.80 -3.02 -20.29
C PRO A 240 -14.31 -2.67 -20.37
N LEU A 241 -13.53 -2.83 -19.28
CA LEU A 241 -12.08 -2.60 -19.31
C LEU A 241 -11.36 -3.58 -20.23
N LEU A 242 -11.68 -4.88 -20.17
CA LEU A 242 -11.11 -5.90 -21.07
C LEU A 242 -11.43 -5.61 -22.54
N LYS A 243 -12.66 -5.17 -22.84
CA LYS A 243 -13.04 -4.76 -24.19
C LYS A 243 -12.23 -3.56 -24.68
N ALA A 244 -12.03 -2.57 -23.81
CA ALA A 244 -11.20 -1.41 -24.12
C ALA A 244 -9.73 -1.82 -24.35
N LEU A 245 -9.20 -2.69 -23.50
CA LEU A 245 -7.83 -3.18 -23.60
C LEU A 245 -7.61 -3.99 -24.89
N GLU A 246 -8.53 -4.89 -25.23
CA GLU A 246 -8.49 -5.66 -26.47
C GLU A 246 -8.51 -4.74 -27.70
N THR A 247 -9.33 -3.69 -27.67
CA THR A 247 -9.39 -2.68 -28.74
C THR A 247 -8.03 -1.98 -28.89
N PHE A 248 -7.42 -1.57 -27.77
CA PHE A 248 -6.13 -0.88 -27.76
C PHE A 248 -4.98 -1.79 -28.23
N GLN A 249 -4.94 -3.04 -27.75
CA GLN A 249 -3.89 -4.03 -28.03
C GLN A 249 -3.90 -4.49 -29.50
N ASN A 250 -5.08 -4.63 -30.10
CA ASN A 250 -5.23 -5.09 -31.48
C ASN A 250 -5.29 -3.94 -32.50
N GLY A 251 -5.52 -2.71 -32.05
CA GLY A 251 -5.54 -1.51 -32.88
C GLY A 251 -4.19 -1.23 -33.56
N PRO A 252 -4.18 -0.59 -34.74
CA PRO A 252 -2.94 -0.12 -35.34
C PRO A 252 -2.36 1.03 -34.48
N PRO A 253 -1.07 0.98 -34.11
CA PRO A 253 -0.45 2.07 -33.37
C PRO A 253 -0.32 3.33 -34.24
N GLU A 254 -0.62 4.50 -33.68
CA GLU A 254 -0.32 5.77 -34.31
C GLU A 254 1.17 6.12 -34.20
N TYR A 255 1.63 7.08 -35.01
CA TYR A 255 3.03 7.52 -34.99
C TYR A 255 3.43 8.04 -33.60
N GLY A 256 4.46 7.43 -33.00
CA GLY A 256 4.97 7.80 -31.68
C GLY A 256 4.28 7.10 -30.50
N GLU A 257 3.30 6.24 -30.76
CA GLU A 257 2.72 5.34 -29.76
C GLU A 257 3.55 4.05 -29.59
N PRO A 258 3.43 3.36 -28.44
CA PRO A 258 4.01 2.04 -28.24
C PRO A 258 3.54 1.05 -29.31
N ASP A 259 4.47 0.20 -29.76
CA ASP A 259 4.22 -0.80 -30.78
C ASP A 259 3.31 -1.94 -30.27
N ARG A 260 2.91 -2.83 -31.18
CA ARG A 260 1.98 -3.93 -30.84
C ARG A 260 2.52 -4.87 -29.77
N GLU A 261 3.84 -5.08 -29.73
CA GLU A 261 4.49 -5.94 -28.72
C GLU A 261 4.41 -5.29 -27.34
N SER A 262 4.80 -4.02 -27.23
CA SER A 262 4.75 -3.24 -26.00
C SER A 262 3.34 -3.17 -25.40
N ARG A 263 2.30 -3.13 -26.25
CA ARG A 263 0.89 -3.11 -25.81
C ARG A 263 0.43 -4.39 -25.10
N GLN A 264 1.13 -5.51 -25.30
CA GLN A 264 0.73 -6.78 -24.68
C GLN A 264 1.09 -6.87 -23.20
N TYR A 265 1.92 -5.96 -22.68
CA TYR A 265 2.39 -5.95 -21.29
C TYR A 265 1.43 -5.23 -20.32
N ILE A 266 0.13 -5.34 -20.57
CA ILE A 266 -0.93 -4.90 -19.66
C ILE A 266 -1.68 -6.14 -19.18
N TYR A 267 -1.67 -6.37 -17.87
CA TYR A 267 -2.29 -7.52 -17.22
C TYR A 267 -3.50 -7.07 -16.40
N VAL A 268 -4.56 -7.86 -16.40
CA VAL A 268 -5.80 -7.57 -15.69
C VAL A 268 -6.08 -8.70 -14.70
N PHE A 269 -6.25 -8.33 -13.44
CA PHE A 269 -6.55 -9.21 -12.32
C PHE A 269 -7.90 -8.81 -11.72
N ASP A 270 -8.60 -9.80 -11.19
CA ASP A 270 -9.76 -9.54 -10.34
C ASP A 270 -9.29 -9.07 -8.97
N ILE A 271 -9.87 -7.98 -8.46
CA ILE A 271 -9.51 -7.49 -7.15
C ILE A 271 -10.13 -8.33 -6.02
N GLU A 272 -11.20 -9.09 -6.30
CA GLU A 272 -11.91 -9.91 -5.31
C GLU A 272 -11.43 -11.37 -5.27
N GLU A 273 -10.69 -11.88 -6.26
CA GLU A 273 -10.30 -13.31 -6.37
C GLU A 273 -9.39 -13.85 -5.23
N ARG A 274 -9.05 -13.01 -4.23
CA ARG A 274 -8.27 -13.42 -3.04
C ARG A 274 -8.86 -12.98 -1.68
N LEU A 275 -10.08 -12.43 -1.65
CA LEU A 275 -10.89 -12.29 -0.43
C LEU A 275 -11.90 -13.45 -0.33
#